data_AF-A0A940Z839-F1
#
_entry.id   AF-A0A940Z839-F1
#
_cell.length_a   1.000
_cell.length_b   1.000
_cell.length_c   1.000
_cell.angle_alpha   90.00
_cell.angle_beta   90.00
_cell.angle_gamma   90.00
#
_symmetry.space_group_name_H-M   'P 1'
#
loop_
_entity.id
_entity.type
_entity.pdbx_description
1 polymer ?
#
loop_
_entity_poly.entity_id
_entity_poly.type
_entity_poly.pdbx_seq_one_letter_code
_entity_poly.pdbx_strand_id
1 'polypeptide(L)'
;MKLRGRLPWAVSSVRLRLLAGLAVLLVFGLAASAVISAFLLESFLDKRNQDTLKATAERLTRVIGQGPQTADADQLGALLGTPLGTVAVDADNRVLLSTGSASRAADELAALSLTSP
;
A
#
# COMPACT_ATOMS: atom_id res chain seq x y z
N MET A 1 11.48 67.61 -31.67
CA MET A 1 10.10 67.15 -31.93
C MET A 1 9.99 65.69 -31.51
N LYS A 2 9.07 65.38 -30.58
CA LYS A 2 8.80 64.02 -30.07
C LYS A 2 7.76 63.36 -30.98
N LEU A 3 8.05 62.18 -31.54
CA LEU A 3 7.02 61.25 -32.01
C LEU A 3 7.26 59.86 -31.42
N ARG A 4 6.26 59.49 -30.61
CA ARG A 4 6.15 58.33 -29.73
C ARG A 4 6.38 57.00 -30.44
N GLY A 5 7.22 56.15 -29.86
CA GLY A 5 7.24 54.72 -30.14
C GLY A 5 5.89 54.10 -29.75
N ARG A 6 5.23 53.45 -30.72
CA ARG A 6 4.07 52.59 -30.45
C ARG A 6 4.59 51.18 -30.20
N LEU A 7 4.65 50.77 -28.93
CA LEU A 7 4.91 49.39 -28.57
C LEU A 7 3.69 48.51 -28.91
N PRO A 8 3.87 47.32 -29.49
CA PRO A 8 2.81 46.33 -29.70
C PRO A 8 2.50 45.55 -28.41
N TRP A 9 2.29 46.27 -27.30
CA TRP A 9 2.15 45.69 -25.96
C TRP A 9 0.80 44.96 -25.74
N ALA A 10 -0.20 45.24 -26.58
CA ALA A 10 -1.55 44.67 -26.45
C ALA A 10 -1.69 43.24 -27.01
N VAL A 11 -0.92 42.86 -28.03
CA VAL A 11 -1.02 41.52 -28.65
C VAL A 11 -0.24 40.47 -27.85
N SER A 12 0.84 40.90 -27.20
CA SER A 12 1.66 40.07 -26.33
C SER A 12 0.91 39.60 -25.08
N SER A 13 0.02 40.43 -24.51
CA SER A 13 -0.68 40.11 -23.27
C SER A 13 -1.77 39.04 -23.45
N VAL A 14 -2.50 39.07 -24.57
CA VAL A 14 -3.55 38.07 -24.87
C VAL A 14 -2.93 36.70 -25.12
N ARG A 15 -1.87 36.62 -25.94
CA ARG A 15 -1.16 35.35 -26.20
C ARG A 15 -0.50 34.81 -24.94
N LEU A 16 0.09 35.66 -24.11
CA LEU A 16 0.68 35.25 -22.84
C LEU A 16 -0.38 34.71 -21.87
N ARG A 17 -1.57 35.34 -21.80
CA ARG A 17 -2.68 34.86 -20.98
C ARG A 17 -3.23 33.52 -21.46
N LEU A 18 -3.33 33.32 -22.78
CA LEU A 18 -3.75 32.04 -23.36
C LEU A 18 -2.72 30.94 -23.07
N LEU A 19 -1.43 31.22 -23.25
CA LEU A 19 -0.36 30.27 -22.94
C LEU A 19 -0.30 29.96 -21.43
N ALA A 20 -0.45 30.96 -20.58
CA ALA A 20 -0.51 30.76 -19.12
C ALA A 20 -1.75 29.95 -18.73
N GLY A 21 -2.91 30.23 -19.32
CA GLY A 21 -4.13 29.45 -19.10
C GLY A 21 -3.97 28.00 -19.54
N LEU A 22 -3.36 27.76 -20.71
CA LEU A 22 -3.07 26.42 -21.21
C LEU A 22 -2.07 25.69 -20.31
N ALA A 23 -1.02 26.38 -19.87
CA ALA A 23 -0.02 25.82 -18.96
C ALA A 23 -0.65 25.42 -17.62
N VAL A 24 -1.49 26.28 -17.05
CA VAL A 24 -2.24 25.99 -15.82
C VAL A 24 -3.16 24.79 -16.03
N LEU A 25 -3.92 24.76 -17.13
CA LEU A 25 -4.81 23.63 -17.44
C LEU A 25 -4.04 22.31 -17.56
N LEU A 26 -2.87 22.35 -18.21
CA LEU A 26 -2.00 21.19 -18.39
C LEU A 26 -1.42 20.70 -17.07
N VAL A 27 -0.94 21.61 -16.23
CA VAL A 27 -0.44 21.28 -14.88
C VAL A 27 -1.56 20.69 -14.03
N PHE A 28 -2.76 21.26 -14.10
CA PHE A 28 -3.90 20.78 -13.31
C PHE A 28 -4.35 19.39 -13.78
N GLY A 29 -4.41 19.16 -15.10
CA GLY A 29 -4.72 17.84 -15.66
C GLY A 29 -3.67 16.80 -15.29
N LEU A 30 -2.38 17.16 -15.34
CA LEU A 30 -1.29 16.27 -14.96
C LEU A 30 -1.33 15.94 -13.46
N ALA A 31 -1.57 16.94 -12.61
CA ALA A 31 -1.71 16.74 -11.16
C ALA A 31 -2.91 15.84 -10.84
N ALA A 32 -4.07 16.09 -11.45
CA ALA A 32 -5.25 15.25 -11.29
C ALA A 32 -4.97 13.80 -11.74
N SER A 33 -4.32 13.61 -12.89
CA SER A 33 -3.94 12.29 -13.38
C SER A 33 -2.98 11.59 -12.41
N ALA A 34 -1.97 12.29 -11.89
CA ALA A 34 -1.02 11.72 -10.95
C ALA A 34 -1.70 11.27 -9.66
N VAL A 35 -2.62 12.07 -9.12
CA VAL A 35 -3.40 11.75 -7.93
C VAL A 35 -4.27 10.51 -8.16
N ILE A 36 -5.00 10.45 -9.28
CA ILE A 36 -5.84 9.28 -9.62
C ILE A 36 -4.97 8.03 -9.78
N SER A 37 -3.83 8.13 -10.46
CA SER A 37 -2.90 7.02 -10.62
C SER A 37 -2.33 6.55 -9.28
N ALA A 38 -2.02 7.47 -8.35
CA ALA A 38 -1.56 7.13 -7.02
C ALA A 38 -2.62 6.34 -6.22
N PHE A 39 -3.87 6.81 -6.22
CA PHE A 39 -4.97 6.09 -5.57
C PHE A 39 -5.23 4.70 -6.19
N LEU A 40 -5.19 4.60 -7.52
CA LEU A 40 -5.34 3.31 -8.20
C LEU A 40 -4.18 2.36 -7.87
N LEU A 41 -2.95 2.89 -7.79
CA LEU A 41 -1.77 2.11 -7.41
C LEU A 41 -1.87 1.62 -5.96
N GLU A 42 -2.29 2.47 -5.04
CA GLU A 42 -2.52 2.12 -3.63
C GLU A 42 -3.58 1.02 -3.52
N SER A 43 -4.72 1.18 -4.19
CA SER A 43 -5.78 0.16 -4.21
C SER A 43 -5.32 -1.16 -4.83
N PHE A 44 -4.52 -1.10 -5.91
CA PHE A 44 -3.95 -2.30 -6.52
C PHE A 44 -2.97 -3.01 -5.58
N LEU A 45 -2.11 -2.27 -4.89
CA LEU A 45 -1.16 -2.82 -3.93
C LEU A 45 -1.88 -3.43 -2.72
N ASP A 46 -2.89 -2.74 -2.18
CA ASP A 46 -3.71 -3.25 -1.08
C ASP A 46 -4.42 -4.55 -1.47
N LYS A 47 -5.09 -4.58 -2.62
CA LYS A 47 -5.76 -5.78 -3.12
C LYS A 47 -4.79 -6.93 -3.35
N ARG A 48 -3.64 -6.65 -3.96
CA ARG A 48 -2.59 -7.66 -4.16
C ARG A 48 -2.06 -8.22 -2.84
N ASN A 49 -1.87 -7.36 -1.84
CA ASN A 49 -1.42 -7.76 -0.52
C ASN A 49 -2.46 -8.64 0.18
N GLN A 50 -3.75 -8.26 0.11
CA GLN A 50 -4.86 -9.06 0.64
C GLN A 50 -4.95 -10.43 -0.03
N ASP A 51 -4.88 -10.49 -1.35
CA ASP A 51 -4.92 -11.75 -2.10
C ASP A 51 -3.73 -12.66 -1.75
N THR A 52 -2.54 -12.07 -1.61
CA THR A 52 -1.32 -12.81 -1.22
C THR A 52 -1.42 -13.32 0.22
N LEU A 53 -1.93 -12.49 1.13
CA LEU A 53 -2.13 -12.86 2.54
C LEU A 53 -3.14 -13.99 2.66
N LYS A 54 -4.26 -13.91 1.94
CA LYS A 54 -5.29 -14.95 1.90
C LYS A 54 -4.75 -16.27 1.35
N ALA A 55 -4.07 -16.25 0.21
CA ALA A 55 -3.48 -17.45 -0.38
C ALA A 55 -2.45 -18.11 0.56
N THR A 56 -1.67 -17.29 1.28
CA THR A 56 -0.70 -17.78 2.26
C THR A 56 -1.40 -18.39 3.48
N ALA A 57 -2.43 -17.73 4.01
CA ALA A 57 -3.23 -18.24 5.11
C ALA A 57 -3.89 -19.58 4.76
N GLU A 58 -4.52 -19.71 3.59
CA GLU A 58 -5.12 -20.97 3.13
C GLU A 58 -4.09 -22.11 3.02
N ARG A 59 -2.90 -21.80 2.50
CA ARG A 59 -1.81 -22.78 2.44
C ARG A 59 -1.37 -23.22 3.84
N LEU A 60 -1.26 -22.26 4.77
CA LEU A 60 -0.83 -22.55 6.13
C LEU A 60 -1.87 -23.39 6.89
N THR A 61 -3.15 -23.03 6.79
CA THR A 61 -4.27 -23.80 7.36
C THR A 61 -4.27 -25.23 6.83
N ARG A 62 -3.97 -25.44 5.54
CA ARG A 62 -3.87 -26.78 4.96
C ARG A 62 -2.71 -27.59 5.56
N VAL A 63 -1.55 -26.96 5.78
CA VAL A 63 -0.38 -27.62 6.37
C VAL A 63 -0.63 -27.98 7.83
N ILE A 64 -1.21 -27.06 8.61
CA ILE A 64 -1.56 -27.29 10.02
C ILE A 64 -2.66 -28.37 10.12
N GLY A 65 -3.65 -28.34 9.23
CA GLY A 65 -4.77 -29.30 9.21
C GLY A 65 -4.40 -30.73 8.81
N GLN A 66 -3.17 -31.00 8.35
CA GLN A 66 -2.71 -32.34 8.00
C GLN A 66 -2.36 -33.23 9.20
N GLY A 67 -2.64 -32.79 10.44
CA GLY A 67 -2.46 -33.56 11.66
C GLY A 67 -1.17 -33.23 12.40
N PRO A 68 -0.86 -33.94 13.51
CA PRO A 68 0.28 -33.61 14.37
C PRO A 68 1.59 -33.78 13.60
N GLN A 69 2.11 -32.66 13.11
CA GLN A 69 3.43 -32.58 12.51
C GLN A 69 4.44 -32.51 13.66
N THR A 70 5.38 -33.44 13.71
CA THR A 70 6.62 -33.30 14.51
C THR A 70 7.56 -32.25 13.88
N ALA A 71 6.99 -31.21 13.28
CA ALA A 71 7.71 -30.14 12.64
C ALA A 71 8.24 -29.25 13.76
N ASP A 72 9.57 -29.18 13.84
CA ASP A 72 10.29 -28.29 14.73
C ASP A 72 9.71 -26.86 14.58
N ALA A 73 9.60 -26.12 15.69
CA ALA A 73 9.09 -24.75 15.64
C ALA A 73 9.90 -23.88 14.66
N ASP A 74 11.17 -24.23 14.45
CA ASP A 74 12.06 -23.64 13.46
C ASP A 74 11.69 -23.98 12.01
N GLN A 75 11.16 -25.18 11.73
CA GLN A 75 10.67 -25.57 10.41
C GLN A 75 9.33 -24.90 10.07
N LEU A 76 8.46 -24.75 11.07
CA LEU A 76 7.28 -23.89 10.95
C LEU A 76 7.73 -22.45 10.74
N GLY A 77 8.70 -21.93 11.50
CA GLY A 77 9.29 -20.61 11.31
C GLY A 77 9.86 -20.38 9.90
N ALA A 78 10.47 -21.41 9.29
CA ALA A 78 10.98 -21.35 7.92
C ALA A 78 9.87 -21.38 6.85
N LEU A 79 8.77 -22.10 7.08
CA LEU A 79 7.57 -22.09 6.23
C LEU A 79 6.72 -20.81 6.39
N LEU A 80 6.73 -20.28 7.61
CA LEU A 80 6.07 -19.06 8.07
C LEU A 80 6.94 -17.80 7.90
N GLY A 81 8.11 -17.94 7.29
CA GLY A 81 9.01 -16.85 6.91
C GLY A 81 8.45 -16.03 5.75
N THR A 82 7.16 -15.70 5.78
CA THR A 82 6.62 -14.65 4.93
C THR A 82 7.35 -13.36 5.26
N PRO A 83 7.66 -12.51 4.26
CA PRO A 83 8.32 -11.23 4.51
C PRO A 83 7.56 -10.31 5.48
N LEU A 84 6.28 -10.60 5.74
CA LEU A 84 5.40 -9.87 6.66
C LEU A 84 5.43 -10.38 8.11
N GLY A 85 6.00 -11.57 8.35
CA GLY A 85 5.98 -12.23 9.66
C GLY A 85 4.65 -12.90 9.98
N THR A 86 4.64 -13.75 11.00
CA THR A 86 3.45 -14.49 11.44
C THR A 86 3.39 -14.54 12.96
N VAL A 87 2.17 -14.67 13.50
CA VAL A 87 1.93 -14.86 14.94
C VAL A 87 1.06 -16.10 15.09
N ALA A 88 1.55 -17.09 15.82
CA ALA A 88 0.75 -18.23 16.26
C ALA A 88 0.26 -17.96 17.68
N VAL A 89 -1.04 -18.19 17.92
CA VAL A 89 -1.68 -18.03 19.22
C VAL A 89 -2.35 -19.32 19.65
N ASP A 90 -2.43 -19.56 20.96
CA ASP A 90 -3.22 -20.66 21.51
C ASP A 90 -4.71 -20.32 21.63
N ALA A 91 -5.50 -21.26 22.15
CA ALA A 91 -6.94 -21.08 22.37
C ALA A 91 -7.29 -19.99 23.39
N ASP A 92 -6.32 -19.59 24.23
CA ASP A 92 -6.44 -18.51 25.22
C ASP A 92 -5.85 -17.19 24.68
N ASN A 93 -5.59 -17.10 23.37
CA ASN A 93 -4.94 -15.98 22.69
C ASN A 93 -3.55 -15.61 23.23
N ARG A 94 -2.84 -16.57 23.83
CA ARG A 94 -1.45 -16.36 24.21
C ARG A 94 -0.58 -16.60 23.00
N VAL A 95 0.36 -15.68 22.78
CA VAL A 95 1.35 -15.80 21.71
C VAL A 95 2.22 -17.03 21.98
N LEU A 96 2.15 -18.01 21.09
CA LEU A 96 2.98 -19.21 21.10
C LEU A 96 4.26 -19.03 20.30
N LEU A 97 4.17 -18.34 19.16
CA LEU A 97 5.29 -18.08 18.27
C LEU A 97 5.07 -16.77 17.54
N SER A 98 6.14 -16.00 17.35
CA SER A 98 6.10 -14.84 16.46
C SER A 98 7.36 -14.74 15.62
N THR A 99 7.20 -14.49 14.32
CA THR A 99 8.29 -14.43 13.35
C THR A 99 8.38 -13.07 12.67
N GLY A 100 9.60 -12.67 12.30
CA GLY A 100 9.84 -11.48 11.46
C GLY A 100 9.36 -10.16 12.08
N SER A 101 8.80 -9.28 11.24
CA SER A 101 8.28 -7.97 11.66
C SER A 101 7.06 -8.04 12.58
N ALA A 102 6.33 -9.16 12.57
CA ALA A 102 5.12 -9.34 13.38
C ALA A 102 5.40 -9.45 14.89
N SER A 103 6.65 -9.76 15.28
CA SER A 103 7.04 -9.84 16.70
C SER A 103 6.85 -8.55 17.48
N ARG A 104 6.95 -7.38 16.81
CA ARG A 104 6.72 -6.09 17.46
C ARG A 104 5.25 -5.81 17.79
N ALA A 105 4.32 -6.48 17.09
CA ALA A 105 2.88 -6.27 17.22
C ALA A 105 2.16 -7.55 17.67
N ALA A 106 2.89 -8.55 18.18
CA ALA A 106 2.35 -9.88 18.43
C ALA A 106 1.20 -9.85 19.46
N ASP A 107 1.36 -9.10 20.54
CA ASP A 107 0.34 -8.97 21.59
C ASP A 107 -0.91 -8.20 21.10
N GLU A 108 -0.72 -7.19 20.26
CA GLU A 108 -1.81 -6.41 19.66
C GLU A 108 -2.60 -7.26 18.65
N LEU A 109 -1.91 -8.05 17.83
CA LEU A 109 -2.52 -8.99 16.89
C LEU A 109 -3.25 -10.12 17.62
N ALA A 110 -2.68 -10.64 18.71
CA ALA A 110 -3.33 -11.65 19.53
C ALA A 110 -4.63 -11.13 20.17
N ALA A 111 -4.67 -9.88 20.61
CA ALA A 111 -5.90 -9.26 21.10
C ALA A 111 -6.98 -9.10 20.01
N LEU A 112 -6.57 -8.78 18.77
CA LEU A 112 -7.48 -8.61 17.62
C LEU A 112 -8.01 -9.93 17.05
N SER A 113 -7.31 -11.05 17.29
CA SER A 113 -7.73 -12.40 16.86
C SER A 113 -9.12 -12.82 17.39
N LEU A 114 -9.64 -12.16 18.43
CA LEU A 114 -11.00 -12.38 18.96
C LEU A 114 -12.13 -11.99 18.00
N THR A 115 -11.82 -11.31 16.88
CA THR A 115 -12.82 -10.69 16.00
C THR A 115 -13.08 -11.42 14.69
N SER A 116 -12.39 -12.54 14.42
CA SER A 116 -12.72 -13.43 13.29
C SER A 116 -13.16 -14.80 13.77
N PRO A 117 -14.33 -15.31 13.32
CA PRO A 117 -14.79 -16.67 13.61
C PRO A 117 -13.94 -17.73 12.93
#